data_AF-A0A4U6C140-F1
#
_entry.id   AF-A0A4U6C140-F1
#
_cell.length_a   1.000
_cell.length_b   1.000
_cell.length_c   1.000
_cell.angle_alpha   90.00
_cell.angle_beta   90.00
_cell.angle_gamma   90.00
#
_symmetry.space_group_name_H-M   'P 1'
#
loop_
_entity.id
_entity.type
_entity.pdbx_description
1 polymer ?
#
loop_
_entity_poly.entity_id
_entity_poly.type
_entity_poly.pdbx_seq_one_letter_code
_entity_poly.pdbx_strand_id
1 'polypeptide(L)'
;MKPRRILQFGTSRFLQAHVDLFAHEANAVGRDAIEITVTKISPDSSRAHRVGALAVPGGFRVELRGLHGGSVVERTVQVRSVKRALTAETEWPRLVDIFAEDTDLVVSNSGDEGYRLSERDGEVAGDGLRAPVSFPAKLASLLIARWRRTARGLSIFPCELVNRNGDALRAVVEEAAIRCGAPPAFRKWLSSDVRFVNTLVDRIVSEPIEPAGAVAEPYALWAIEGMQAGDAPFEHLAVVVTPDLERYERLKLHILNLGHTVLADRWLAGGAAAMTVGEAVADPAYRAYLDLVFEQEVLPGFAARGLEVEARDYMRTTMERFANPFLKHRLADIAQNHSMKVVRRIGGFRDWATSAGHAVEMRRLDEICERSASRR
;
A
#
# COMPACT_ATOMS: atom_id res chain seq x y z
N MET A 1 -9.94 -21.75 18.56
CA MET A 1 -10.31 -20.35 18.30
C MET A 1 -11.04 -20.30 16.95
N LYS A 2 -12.15 -19.57 16.83
CA LYS A 2 -12.83 -19.41 15.52
C LYS A 2 -11.93 -18.53 14.63
N PRO A 3 -11.66 -18.92 13.37
CA PRO A 3 -10.81 -18.11 12.52
C PRO A 3 -11.48 -16.78 12.16
N ARG A 4 -10.69 -15.71 12.13
CA ARG A 4 -11.03 -14.42 11.55
C ARG A 4 -10.92 -14.52 10.03
N ARG A 5 -12.01 -14.20 9.34
CA ARG A 5 -12.16 -14.41 7.89
C ARG A 5 -12.00 -13.09 7.16
N ILE A 6 -10.96 -13.02 6.34
CA ILE A 6 -10.62 -11.85 5.53
C ILE A 6 -11.05 -12.10 4.09
N LEU A 7 -11.82 -11.18 3.52
CA LEU A 7 -12.08 -11.17 2.09
C LEU A 7 -11.19 -10.12 1.43
N GLN A 8 -10.26 -10.59 0.61
CA GLN A 8 -9.27 -9.76 -0.08
C GLN A 8 -9.68 -9.54 -1.53
N PHE A 9 -9.79 -8.28 -1.96
CA PHE A 9 -9.98 -7.90 -3.36
C PHE A 9 -8.66 -7.51 -3.99
N GLY A 10 -8.24 -8.27 -5.00
CA GLY A 10 -6.94 -8.09 -5.65
C GLY A 10 -6.01 -9.27 -5.43
N THR A 11 -5.24 -9.61 -6.48
CA THR A 11 -4.33 -10.76 -6.52
C THR A 11 -2.89 -10.32 -6.73
N SER A 12 -2.57 -9.05 -6.43
CA SER A 12 -1.28 -8.46 -6.75
C SER A 12 -0.16 -9.13 -5.93
N ARG A 13 1.03 -9.18 -6.52
CA ARG A 13 2.25 -9.61 -5.81
C ARG A 13 2.51 -8.79 -4.53
N PHE A 14 2.03 -7.55 -4.50
CA PHE A 14 2.09 -6.71 -3.31
C PHE A 14 1.31 -7.33 -2.15
N LEU A 15 0.03 -7.65 -2.34
CA LEU A 15 -0.78 -8.28 -1.30
C LEU A 15 -0.21 -9.64 -0.88
N GLN A 16 0.29 -10.43 -1.84
CA GLN A 16 0.95 -11.71 -1.59
C GLN A 16 2.15 -11.58 -0.66
N ALA A 17 3.01 -10.59 -0.90
CA ALA A 17 4.19 -10.31 -0.10
C ALA A 17 3.91 -9.34 1.06
N HIS A 18 2.65 -9.06 1.40
CA HIS A 18 2.31 -8.10 2.45
C HIS A 18 1.20 -8.67 3.32
N VAL A 19 -0.07 -8.40 3.01
CA VAL A 19 -1.22 -8.87 3.80
C VAL A 19 -1.24 -10.40 3.94
N ASP A 20 -1.06 -11.14 2.84
CA ASP A 20 -1.12 -12.60 2.85
C ASP A 20 0.04 -13.18 3.68
N LEU A 21 1.25 -12.64 3.49
CA LEU A 21 2.44 -13.03 4.24
C LEU A 21 2.28 -12.72 5.74
N PHE A 22 1.84 -11.51 6.10
CA PHE A 22 1.70 -11.14 7.52
C PHE A 22 0.65 -11.98 8.23
N ALA A 23 -0.47 -12.27 7.56
CA ALA A 23 -1.48 -13.18 8.11
C ALA A 23 -0.91 -14.58 8.33
N HIS A 24 -0.04 -15.06 7.44
CA HIS A 24 0.64 -16.34 7.63
C HIS A 24 1.61 -16.30 8.81
N GLU A 25 2.40 -15.24 8.96
CA GLU A 25 3.33 -15.06 10.08
C GLU A 25 2.59 -14.93 11.42
N ALA A 26 1.47 -14.19 11.45
CA ALA A 26 0.59 -14.06 12.62
C ALA A 26 -0.02 -15.41 13.03
N ASN A 27 -0.45 -16.23 12.06
CA ASN A 27 -0.90 -17.59 12.32
C ASN A 27 0.22 -18.48 12.86
N ALA A 28 1.44 -18.35 12.34
CA ALA A 28 2.58 -19.19 12.73
C ALA A 28 3.03 -18.95 14.18
N VAL A 29 2.86 -17.74 14.71
CA VAL A 29 3.10 -17.43 16.13
C VAL A 29 1.96 -17.86 17.06
N GLY A 30 0.86 -18.42 16.52
CA GLY A 30 -0.25 -18.98 17.29
C GLY A 30 -1.12 -17.94 18.02
N ARG A 31 -0.97 -16.65 17.71
CA ARG A 31 -1.73 -15.56 18.35
C ARG A 31 -3.10 -15.38 17.71
N ASP A 32 -3.17 -15.57 16.40
CA ASP A 32 -4.38 -15.43 15.61
C ASP A 32 -4.68 -16.71 14.82
N ALA A 33 -5.93 -16.85 14.39
CA ALA A 33 -6.35 -17.82 13.39
C ALA A 33 -6.99 -17.04 12.23
N ILE A 34 -6.26 -16.85 11.13
CA ILE A 34 -6.65 -16.00 10.01
C ILE A 34 -6.81 -16.85 8.76
N GLU A 35 -7.94 -16.67 8.08
CA GLU A 35 -8.20 -17.29 6.79
C GLU A 35 -8.54 -16.23 5.75
N ILE A 36 -7.78 -16.20 4.66
CA ILE A 36 -8.00 -15.26 3.56
C ILE A 36 -8.72 -15.95 2.41
N THR A 37 -9.80 -15.34 1.94
CA THR A 37 -10.39 -15.60 0.63
C THR A 37 -9.97 -14.50 -0.32
N VAL A 38 -9.18 -14.82 -1.33
CA VAL A 38 -8.75 -13.85 -2.35
C VAL A 38 -9.76 -13.80 -3.48
N THR A 39 -10.05 -12.61 -3.99
CA THR A 39 -10.99 -12.39 -5.09
C THR A 39 -10.32 -11.60 -6.20
N LYS A 40 -10.25 -12.20 -7.39
CA LYS A 40 -9.89 -11.50 -8.62
C LYS A 40 -11.06 -10.64 -9.08
N ILE A 41 -10.82 -9.34 -9.19
CA ILE A 41 -11.80 -8.33 -9.62
C ILE A 41 -11.54 -7.79 -11.03
N SER A 42 -10.36 -8.06 -11.59
CA SER A 42 -10.00 -7.66 -12.95
C SER A 42 -10.63 -8.61 -13.98
N PRO A 43 -11.16 -8.08 -15.12
CA PRO A 43 -11.69 -8.90 -16.21
C PRO A 43 -10.60 -9.62 -17.02
N ASP A 44 -9.31 -9.34 -16.78
CA ASP A 44 -8.21 -9.95 -17.54
C ASP A 44 -8.11 -11.46 -17.28
N SER A 45 -8.50 -12.27 -18.26
CA SER A 45 -8.50 -13.73 -18.19
C SER A 45 -7.10 -14.34 -18.19
N SER A 46 -6.07 -13.61 -18.61
CA SER A 46 -4.67 -14.10 -18.64
C SER A 46 -4.16 -14.49 -17.25
N ARG A 47 -4.75 -13.94 -16.19
CA ARG A 47 -4.38 -14.21 -14.79
C ARG A 47 -5.26 -15.26 -14.10
N ALA A 48 -6.23 -15.86 -14.79
CA ALA A 48 -7.16 -16.82 -14.18
C ALA A 48 -6.44 -18.05 -13.58
N HIS A 49 -5.42 -18.57 -14.26
CA HIS A 49 -4.61 -19.70 -13.78
C HIS A 49 -3.82 -19.38 -12.49
N ARG A 50 -3.48 -18.09 -12.27
CA ARG A 50 -2.76 -17.64 -11.07
C ARG A 50 -3.65 -17.57 -9.83
N VAL A 51 -4.97 -17.39 -10.01
CA VAL A 51 -5.91 -17.27 -8.88
C VAL A 51 -5.96 -18.58 -8.11
N GLY A 52 -6.13 -19.72 -8.80
CA GLY A 52 -6.16 -21.04 -8.15
C GLY A 52 -4.86 -21.39 -7.42
N ALA A 53 -3.70 -20.95 -7.95
CA ALA A 53 -2.39 -21.16 -7.35
C ALA A 53 -2.23 -20.49 -5.97
N LEU A 54 -2.98 -19.43 -5.68
CA LEU A 54 -2.93 -18.75 -4.38
C LEU A 54 -3.52 -19.57 -3.23
N ALA A 55 -4.43 -20.50 -3.53
CA ALA A 55 -5.18 -21.26 -2.53
C ALA A 55 -4.89 -22.77 -2.54
N VAL A 56 -3.80 -23.21 -3.19
CA VAL A 56 -3.40 -24.62 -3.15
C VAL A 56 -3.02 -25.03 -1.72
N PRO A 57 -3.20 -26.30 -1.30
CA PRO A 57 -2.87 -26.73 0.08
C PRO A 57 -1.42 -26.48 0.48
N GLY A 58 -0.51 -26.55 -0.49
CA GLY A 58 0.91 -26.22 -0.31
C GLY A 58 1.17 -24.74 -0.03
N GLY A 59 0.23 -23.85 -0.38
CA GLY A 59 0.41 -22.41 -0.39
C GLY A 59 1.25 -21.91 -1.58
N PHE A 60 1.71 -20.67 -1.49
CA PHE A 60 2.64 -20.08 -2.44
C PHE A 60 3.89 -19.52 -1.74
N ARG A 61 4.90 -19.16 -2.52
CA ARG A 61 6.21 -18.78 -2.00
C ARG A 61 6.40 -17.27 -1.96
N VAL A 62 6.87 -16.74 -0.84
CA VAL A 62 7.39 -15.36 -0.76
C VAL A 62 8.85 -15.42 -0.36
N GLU A 63 9.72 -14.75 -1.13
CA GLU A 63 11.14 -14.63 -0.85
C GLU A 63 11.45 -13.22 -0.37
N LEU A 64 11.99 -13.11 0.84
CA LEU A 64 12.44 -11.85 1.43
C LEU A 64 13.94 -11.74 1.23
N ARG A 65 14.37 -10.76 0.43
CA ARG A 65 15.78 -10.55 0.08
C ARG A 65 16.18 -9.09 0.28
N GLY A 66 17.16 -8.85 1.14
CA GLY A 66 17.65 -7.49 1.38
C GLY A 66 18.52 -7.36 2.61
N LEU A 67 18.54 -6.15 3.17
CA LEU A 67 19.24 -5.85 4.41
C LEU A 67 18.22 -5.62 5.54
N HIS A 68 18.60 -6.02 6.75
CA HIS A 68 17.89 -5.69 7.98
C HIS A 68 18.90 -5.63 9.12
N GLY A 69 19.02 -4.47 9.79
CA GLY A 69 19.98 -4.29 10.88
C GLY A 69 21.42 -4.55 10.43
N GLY A 70 21.78 -4.05 9.25
CA GLY A 70 23.09 -4.22 8.62
C GLY A 70 23.41 -5.62 8.10
N SER A 71 22.54 -6.62 8.32
CA SER A 71 22.76 -8.00 7.91
C SER A 71 21.97 -8.37 6.67
N VAL A 72 22.55 -9.20 5.80
CA VAL A 72 21.83 -9.77 4.65
C VAL A 72 20.75 -10.73 5.17
N VAL A 73 19.52 -10.49 4.72
CA VAL A 73 18.38 -11.35 4.91
C VAL A 73 18.02 -11.97 3.56
N GLU A 74 18.06 -13.29 3.50
CA GLU A 74 17.50 -14.09 2.41
C GLU A 74 16.68 -15.21 3.04
N ARG A 75 15.35 -15.07 2.99
CA ARG A 75 14.42 -15.99 3.64
C ARG A 75 13.26 -16.32 2.72
N THR A 76 12.98 -17.61 2.56
CA THR A 76 11.81 -18.09 1.85
C THR A 76 10.71 -18.48 2.85
N VAL A 77 9.50 -18.00 2.62
CA VAL A 77 8.31 -18.32 3.42
C VAL A 77 7.27 -19.00 2.53
N GLN A 78 6.73 -20.13 2.98
CA GLN A 78 5.63 -20.82 2.33
C GLN A 78 4.29 -20.34 2.91
N VAL A 79 3.70 -19.34 2.26
CA VAL A 79 2.48 -18.64 2.70
C VAL A 79 1.25 -19.52 2.52
N ARG A 80 0.52 -19.77 3.61
CA ARG A 80 -0.66 -20.66 3.68
C ARG A 80 -1.90 -20.03 4.31
N SER A 81 -1.90 -18.71 4.49
CA SER A 81 -3.02 -17.92 5.04
C SER A 81 -4.21 -17.87 4.07
N VAL A 82 -3.96 -17.92 2.77
CA VAL A 82 -5.00 -17.98 1.72
C VAL A 82 -5.58 -19.38 1.65
N LYS A 83 -6.90 -19.49 1.88
CA LYS A 83 -7.66 -20.76 1.89
C LYS A 83 -8.55 -20.95 0.67
N ARG A 84 -8.95 -19.84 0.05
CA ARG A 84 -9.86 -19.82 -1.10
C ARG A 84 -9.42 -18.73 -2.05
N ALA A 85 -9.64 -18.97 -3.33
CA ALA A 85 -9.43 -17.97 -4.36
C ALA A 85 -10.60 -18.02 -5.34
N LEU A 86 -11.21 -16.86 -5.60
CA LEU A 86 -12.42 -16.71 -6.39
C LEU A 86 -12.20 -15.74 -7.54
N THR A 87 -12.95 -15.89 -8.62
CA THR A 87 -13.06 -14.87 -9.68
C THR A 87 -14.43 -14.22 -9.64
N ALA A 88 -14.49 -12.91 -9.37
CA ALA A 88 -15.76 -12.19 -9.18
C ALA A 88 -16.71 -12.32 -10.37
N GLU A 89 -16.18 -12.33 -11.59
CA GLU A 89 -16.96 -12.44 -12.83
C GLU A 89 -17.70 -13.79 -12.97
N THR A 90 -17.06 -14.89 -12.55
CA THR A 90 -17.60 -16.24 -12.74
C THR A 90 -18.25 -16.81 -11.48
N GLU A 91 -17.90 -16.29 -10.31
CA GLU A 91 -18.33 -16.82 -8.99
C GLU A 91 -19.09 -15.77 -8.17
N TRP A 92 -19.73 -14.79 -8.82
CA TRP A 92 -20.43 -13.69 -8.14
C TRP A 92 -21.44 -14.13 -7.07
N PRO A 93 -22.37 -15.06 -7.32
CA PRO A 93 -23.33 -15.47 -6.30
C PRO A 93 -22.65 -16.04 -5.05
N ARG A 94 -21.61 -16.85 -5.24
CA ARG A 94 -20.80 -17.40 -4.14
C ARG A 94 -20.06 -16.30 -3.37
N LEU A 95 -19.53 -15.30 -4.07
CA LEU A 95 -18.89 -14.15 -3.45
C LEU A 95 -19.89 -13.31 -2.62
N VAL A 96 -21.12 -13.13 -3.12
CA VAL A 96 -22.21 -12.48 -2.37
C VAL A 96 -22.50 -13.21 -1.07
N ASP A 97 -22.62 -14.54 -1.11
CA ASP A 97 -22.87 -15.37 0.08
C ASP A 97 -21.72 -15.24 1.10
N ILE A 98 -20.47 -15.37 0.65
CA ILE A 98 -19.28 -15.25 1.51
C ILE A 98 -19.18 -13.85 2.13
N PHE A 99 -19.39 -12.79 1.34
CA PHE A 99 -19.31 -11.41 1.84
C PHE A 99 -20.40 -11.14 2.89
N ALA A 100 -21.63 -11.55 2.62
CA ALA A 100 -22.77 -11.25 3.48
C ALA A 100 -22.72 -11.98 4.82
N GLU A 101 -22.21 -13.22 4.85
CA GLU A 101 -22.37 -14.14 5.98
C GLU A 101 -21.04 -14.62 6.59
N ASP A 102 -20.01 -14.80 5.76
CA ASP A 102 -18.73 -15.46 6.11
C ASP A 102 -17.52 -14.52 6.12
N THR A 103 -17.73 -13.19 6.17
CA THR A 103 -16.65 -12.19 6.16
C THR A 103 -16.69 -11.33 7.42
N ASP A 104 -15.54 -11.24 8.10
CA ASP A 104 -15.34 -10.41 9.29
C ASP A 104 -14.69 -9.06 8.93
N LEU A 105 -13.79 -9.05 7.95
CA LEU A 105 -13.13 -7.84 7.45
C LEU A 105 -12.75 -7.94 5.98
N VAL A 106 -12.55 -6.79 5.34
CA VAL A 106 -12.21 -6.68 3.91
C VAL A 106 -10.87 -5.99 3.74
N VAL A 107 -10.05 -6.48 2.81
CA VAL A 107 -8.84 -5.80 2.33
C VAL A 107 -8.98 -5.56 0.83
N SER A 108 -8.50 -4.43 0.31
CA SER A 108 -8.51 -4.19 -1.15
C SER A 108 -7.20 -3.64 -1.67
N ASN A 109 -6.82 -4.08 -2.86
CA ASN A 109 -5.87 -3.39 -3.72
C ASN A 109 -6.33 -3.59 -5.18
N SER A 110 -7.04 -2.60 -5.68
CA SER A 110 -7.66 -2.57 -7.01
C SER A 110 -6.83 -1.86 -8.08
N GLY A 111 -5.61 -1.44 -7.72
CA GLY A 111 -4.70 -0.70 -8.60
C GLY A 111 -4.97 0.81 -8.60
N ASP A 112 -4.13 1.57 -9.31
CA ASP A 112 -4.12 3.04 -9.28
C ASP A 112 -5.45 3.67 -9.72
N GLU A 113 -6.16 3.00 -10.63
CA GLU A 113 -7.45 3.43 -11.16
C GLU A 113 -8.64 2.64 -10.60
N GLY A 114 -8.39 1.91 -9.52
CA GLY A 114 -9.36 1.01 -8.93
C GLY A 114 -10.62 1.69 -8.40
N TYR A 115 -10.56 2.99 -8.09
CA TYR A 115 -11.70 3.76 -7.57
C TYR A 115 -12.52 4.45 -8.66
N ARG A 116 -12.19 4.27 -9.95
CA ARG A 116 -13.04 4.81 -11.02
C ARG A 116 -14.32 4.00 -11.17
N LEU A 117 -15.46 4.68 -11.11
CA LEU A 117 -16.73 4.09 -11.49
C LEU A 117 -16.80 3.90 -13.01
N SER A 118 -17.53 2.88 -13.43
CA SER A 118 -17.88 2.67 -14.83
C SER A 118 -19.27 3.22 -15.11
N GLU A 119 -19.46 3.81 -16.28
CA GLU A 119 -20.81 4.12 -16.79
C GLU A 119 -21.65 2.85 -16.96
N ARG A 120 -20.98 1.72 -17.25
CA ARG A 120 -21.60 0.39 -17.41
C ARG A 120 -21.98 -0.29 -16.09
N ASP A 121 -21.70 0.33 -14.94
CA ASP A 121 -22.11 -0.26 -13.66
C ASP A 121 -23.65 -0.33 -13.53
N GLY A 122 -24.38 0.61 -14.14
CA GLY A 122 -25.84 0.58 -14.36
C GLY A 122 -26.72 0.15 -13.17
N GLU A 123 -27.99 -0.16 -13.43
CA GLU A 123 -28.93 -0.71 -12.41
C GLU A 123 -28.55 -2.14 -11.95
N VAL A 124 -27.54 -2.74 -12.59
CA VAL A 124 -27.10 -4.14 -12.39
C VAL A 124 -26.64 -4.41 -10.95
N ALA A 125 -26.21 -3.40 -10.19
CA ALA A 125 -25.74 -3.63 -8.82
C ALA A 125 -26.87 -3.96 -7.80
N GLY A 126 -28.14 -3.80 -8.18
CA GLY A 126 -29.30 -4.00 -7.29
C GLY A 126 -29.87 -5.43 -7.22
N ASP A 127 -29.63 -6.26 -8.25
CA ASP A 127 -30.20 -7.62 -8.37
C ASP A 127 -29.38 -8.70 -7.66
N GLY A 128 -28.09 -8.45 -7.41
CA GLY A 128 -27.17 -9.40 -6.78
C GLY A 128 -26.82 -10.63 -7.64
N LEU A 129 -27.24 -10.67 -8.91
CA LEU A 129 -27.09 -11.82 -9.81
C LEU A 129 -25.81 -11.75 -10.64
N ARG A 130 -25.31 -10.55 -10.95
CA ARG A 130 -24.11 -10.34 -11.76
C ARG A 130 -23.15 -9.35 -11.11
N ALA A 131 -21.85 -9.57 -11.32
CA ALA A 131 -20.81 -8.68 -10.84
C ALA A 131 -20.85 -7.34 -11.62
N PRO A 132 -20.88 -6.18 -10.93
CA PRO A 132 -20.63 -4.88 -11.55
C PRO A 132 -19.23 -4.78 -12.18
N VAL A 133 -19.00 -3.78 -13.02
CA VAL A 133 -17.73 -3.62 -13.76
C VAL A 133 -16.64 -3.03 -12.87
N SER A 134 -16.91 -1.93 -12.19
CA SER A 134 -15.92 -1.27 -11.32
C SER A 134 -15.83 -1.92 -9.94
N PHE A 135 -14.70 -1.74 -9.26
CA PHE A 135 -14.52 -2.24 -7.90
C PHE A 135 -15.47 -1.57 -6.89
N PRO A 136 -15.66 -0.23 -6.87
CA PRO A 136 -16.56 0.40 -5.93
C PRO A 136 -18.01 -0.05 -6.11
N ALA A 137 -18.46 -0.26 -7.35
CA ALA A 137 -19.80 -0.80 -7.62
C ALA A 137 -19.96 -2.26 -7.15
N LYS A 138 -18.93 -3.11 -7.36
CA LYS A 138 -18.91 -4.47 -6.79
C LYS A 138 -19.04 -4.41 -5.26
N LEU A 139 -18.25 -3.57 -4.60
CA LEU A 139 -18.27 -3.44 -3.15
C LEU A 139 -19.62 -2.90 -2.64
N ALA A 140 -20.22 -1.91 -3.32
CA ALA A 140 -21.56 -1.41 -3.00
C ALA A 140 -22.62 -2.51 -3.09
N SER A 141 -22.62 -3.31 -4.16
CA SER A 141 -23.56 -4.43 -4.34
C SER A 141 -23.42 -5.48 -3.22
N LEU A 142 -22.19 -5.84 -2.85
CA LEU A 142 -21.91 -6.77 -1.77
C LEU A 142 -22.35 -6.23 -0.40
N LEU A 143 -22.13 -4.93 -0.15
CA LEU A 143 -22.58 -4.26 1.06
C LEU A 143 -24.10 -4.21 1.15
N ILE A 144 -24.81 -3.94 0.04
CA ILE A 144 -26.28 -3.98 -0.02
C ILE A 144 -26.79 -5.39 0.30
N ALA A 145 -26.16 -6.43 -0.27
CA ALA A 145 -26.51 -7.81 0.03
C ALA A 145 -26.30 -8.15 1.52
N ARG A 146 -25.17 -7.75 2.09
CA ARG A 146 -24.89 -7.93 3.53
C ARG A 146 -25.91 -7.20 4.40
N TRP A 147 -26.24 -5.95 4.07
CA TRP A 147 -27.24 -5.17 4.78
C TRP A 147 -28.60 -5.87 4.78
N ARG A 148 -29.06 -6.37 3.62
CA ARG A 148 -30.34 -7.08 3.49
C ARG A 148 -30.38 -8.40 4.26
N ARG A 149 -29.25 -9.11 4.36
CA ARG A 149 -29.20 -10.45 4.97
C ARG A 149 -28.89 -10.43 6.47
N THR A 150 -27.89 -9.65 6.89
CA THR A 150 -27.39 -9.69 8.27
C THR A 150 -27.30 -8.33 8.94
N ALA A 151 -27.14 -7.25 8.17
CA ALA A 151 -26.87 -5.89 8.67
C ALA A 151 -25.73 -5.81 9.69
N ARG A 152 -24.83 -6.82 9.76
CA ARG A 152 -23.68 -6.76 10.66
C ARG A 152 -22.62 -5.84 10.08
N GLY A 153 -22.07 -4.95 10.89
CA GLY A 153 -20.94 -4.12 10.49
C GLY A 153 -19.71 -4.92 10.05
N LEU A 154 -18.76 -4.23 9.41
CA LEU A 154 -17.42 -4.74 9.13
C LEU A 154 -16.44 -3.57 8.92
N SER A 155 -15.14 -3.88 8.97
CA SER A 155 -14.08 -2.93 8.63
C SER A 155 -13.46 -3.27 7.27
N ILE A 156 -13.20 -2.23 6.48
CA ILE A 156 -12.64 -2.29 5.13
C ILE A 156 -11.29 -1.56 5.18
N PHE A 157 -10.23 -2.25 4.78
CA PHE A 157 -8.85 -1.79 4.82
C PHE A 157 -8.30 -1.69 3.39
N PRO A 158 -8.57 -0.57 2.68
CA PRO A 158 -7.95 -0.31 1.40
C PRO A 158 -6.43 -0.17 1.53
N CYS A 159 -5.72 -0.79 0.58
CA CYS A 159 -4.28 -0.71 0.38
C CYS A 159 -3.93 -0.02 -0.95
N GLU A 160 -4.88 0.66 -1.59
CA GLU A 160 -4.63 1.48 -2.78
C GLU A 160 -3.76 2.70 -2.44
N LEU A 161 -2.95 3.14 -3.42
CA LEU A 161 -2.09 4.33 -3.32
C LEU A 161 -2.89 5.63 -3.55
N VAL A 162 -4.00 5.77 -2.83
CA VAL A 162 -4.89 6.93 -2.85
C VAL A 162 -4.76 7.67 -1.53
N ASN A 163 -4.62 9.00 -1.57
CA ASN A 163 -4.62 9.79 -0.35
C ASN A 163 -5.98 9.61 0.37
N ARG A 164 -5.96 9.37 1.67
CA ARG A 164 -7.17 9.14 2.46
C ARG A 164 -8.04 8.05 1.81
N ASN A 165 -7.40 6.92 1.46
CA ASN A 165 -7.99 5.84 0.67
C ASN A 165 -9.29 5.27 1.26
N GLY A 166 -9.42 5.19 2.59
CA GLY A 166 -10.66 4.84 3.27
C GLY A 166 -11.79 5.83 2.97
N ASP A 167 -11.52 7.12 3.17
CA ASP A 167 -12.52 8.18 2.97
C ASP A 167 -12.91 8.30 1.48
N ALA A 168 -11.93 8.22 0.60
CA ALA A 168 -12.13 8.23 -0.85
C ALA A 168 -12.95 7.01 -1.32
N LEU A 169 -12.62 5.81 -0.85
CA LEU A 169 -13.37 4.60 -1.20
C LEU A 169 -14.81 4.70 -0.70
N ARG A 170 -15.02 5.19 0.53
CA ARG A 170 -16.36 5.40 1.09
C ARG A 170 -17.19 6.31 0.20
N ALA A 171 -16.66 7.46 -0.19
CA ALA A 171 -17.38 8.42 -1.02
C ALA A 171 -17.83 7.80 -2.35
N VAL A 172 -16.94 7.07 -3.03
CA VAL A 172 -17.26 6.44 -4.31
C VAL A 172 -18.21 5.24 -4.16
N VAL A 173 -18.11 4.46 -3.08
CA VAL A 173 -19.06 3.38 -2.77
C VAL A 173 -20.46 3.95 -2.46
N GLU A 174 -20.54 5.06 -1.72
CA GLU A 174 -21.80 5.77 -1.48
C GLU A 174 -22.42 6.26 -2.79
N GLU A 175 -21.63 6.85 -3.69
CA GLU A 175 -22.08 7.26 -5.01
C GLU A 175 -22.61 6.06 -5.83
N ALA A 176 -21.87 4.95 -5.86
CA ALA A 176 -22.29 3.74 -6.53
C ALA A 176 -23.62 3.20 -5.97
N ALA A 177 -23.78 3.19 -4.64
CA ALA A 177 -25.01 2.73 -4.02
C ALA A 177 -26.23 3.63 -4.37
N ILE A 178 -26.03 4.95 -4.47
CA ILE A 178 -27.07 5.90 -4.90
C ILE A 178 -27.48 5.62 -6.35
N ARG A 179 -26.51 5.44 -7.25
CA ARG A 179 -26.76 5.13 -8.67
C ARG A 179 -27.60 3.86 -8.87
N CYS A 180 -27.53 2.93 -7.93
CA CYS A 180 -28.28 1.67 -7.96
C CYS A 180 -29.55 1.69 -7.09
N GLY A 181 -30.00 2.86 -6.66
CA GLY A 181 -31.28 3.04 -5.96
C GLY A 181 -31.28 2.54 -4.51
N ALA A 182 -30.12 2.47 -3.84
CA ALA A 182 -30.07 2.02 -2.46
C ALA A 182 -30.90 2.95 -1.53
N PRO A 183 -31.73 2.40 -0.63
CA PRO A 183 -32.63 3.20 0.20
C PRO A 183 -31.86 4.01 1.25
N PRO A 184 -32.43 5.11 1.78
CA PRO A 184 -31.80 5.90 2.85
C PRO A 184 -31.40 5.08 4.09
N ALA A 185 -32.15 4.03 4.41
CA ALA A 185 -31.84 3.12 5.53
C ALA A 185 -30.51 2.36 5.33
N PHE A 186 -30.17 1.98 4.09
CA PHE A 186 -28.87 1.38 3.77
C PHE A 186 -27.74 2.37 4.01
N ARG A 187 -27.91 3.63 3.57
CA ARG A 187 -26.90 4.68 3.74
C ARG A 187 -26.64 4.99 5.22
N LYS A 188 -27.68 4.98 6.05
CA LYS A 188 -27.54 5.11 7.50
C LYS A 188 -26.65 3.98 8.06
N TRP A 189 -26.97 2.73 7.75
CA TRP A 189 -26.17 1.57 8.15
C TRP A 189 -24.73 1.64 7.64
N LEU A 190 -24.52 1.99 6.38
CA LEU A 190 -23.18 2.14 5.79
C LEU A 190 -22.35 3.18 6.58
N SER A 191 -22.97 4.27 7.03
CA SER A 191 -22.29 5.32 7.79
C SER A 191 -22.03 4.96 9.26
N SER A 192 -22.88 4.12 9.88
CA SER A 192 -22.78 3.78 11.31
C SER A 192 -22.03 2.50 11.60
N ASP A 193 -22.15 1.49 10.73
CA ASP A 193 -21.74 0.11 11.01
C ASP A 193 -20.60 -0.37 10.10
N VAL A 194 -20.31 0.33 9.00
CA VAL A 194 -19.20 -0.01 8.09
C VAL A 194 -18.09 1.00 8.25
N ARG A 195 -16.89 0.52 8.61
CA ARG A 195 -15.73 1.36 8.81
C ARG A 195 -14.80 1.26 7.61
N PHE A 196 -14.65 2.35 6.88
CA PHE A 196 -13.62 2.49 5.84
C PHE A 196 -12.38 3.08 6.50
N VAL A 197 -11.34 2.25 6.66
CA VAL A 197 -10.16 2.60 7.44
C VAL A 197 -9.09 3.15 6.51
N ASN A 198 -8.53 4.31 6.85
CA ASN A 198 -7.43 4.86 6.09
C ASN A 198 -6.14 4.13 6.45
N THR A 199 -5.40 3.68 5.43
CA THR A 199 -4.17 2.93 5.64
C THR A 199 -3.05 3.40 4.74
N LEU A 200 -1.82 3.29 5.22
CA LEU A 200 -0.60 3.47 4.45
C LEU A 200 0.14 2.15 4.41
N VAL A 201 0.44 1.70 3.20
CA VAL A 201 1.24 0.50 2.98
C VAL A 201 2.58 0.83 2.34
N ASP A 202 3.63 0.13 2.76
CA ASP A 202 4.95 0.25 2.16
C ASP A 202 5.72 -1.06 2.19
N ARG A 203 6.14 -1.53 1.01
CA ARG A 203 7.10 -2.62 0.81
C ARG A 203 7.49 -2.62 -0.66
N ILE A 204 8.79 -2.69 -0.95
CA ILE A 204 9.26 -2.93 -2.32
C ILE A 204 9.09 -4.42 -2.64
N VAL A 205 8.40 -4.68 -3.76
CA VAL A 205 8.21 -6.03 -4.32
C VAL A 205 8.76 -6.03 -5.74
N SER A 206 9.89 -6.73 -5.94
CA SER A 206 10.69 -6.65 -7.16
C SER A 206 10.13 -7.54 -8.27
N GLU A 207 9.90 -8.81 -7.95
CA GLU A 207 9.69 -9.87 -8.94
C GLU A 207 8.51 -10.77 -8.57
N PRO A 208 7.72 -11.23 -9.55
CA PRO A 208 6.74 -12.29 -9.32
C PRO A 208 7.43 -13.67 -9.26
N ILE A 209 6.84 -14.60 -8.53
CA ILE A 209 7.16 -16.03 -8.61
C ILE A 209 5.94 -16.73 -9.23
N GLU A 210 6.17 -17.53 -10.28
CA GLU A 210 5.09 -18.26 -10.95
C GLU A 210 4.86 -19.63 -10.29
N PRO A 211 3.61 -20.13 -10.24
CA PRO A 211 2.37 -19.48 -10.70
C PRO A 211 1.79 -18.46 -9.70
N ALA A 212 2.28 -18.47 -8.46
CA ALA A 212 1.94 -17.50 -7.42
C ALA A 212 3.13 -17.32 -6.47
N GLY A 213 3.30 -16.09 -5.98
CA GLY A 213 4.39 -15.69 -5.11
C GLY A 213 5.10 -14.42 -5.55
N ALA A 214 6.06 -14.01 -4.75
CA ALA A 214 6.76 -12.75 -4.94
C ALA A 214 8.13 -12.72 -4.26
N VAL A 215 9.05 -11.93 -4.82
CA VAL A 215 10.28 -11.51 -4.17
C VAL A 215 10.09 -10.08 -3.65
N ALA A 216 10.39 -9.85 -2.37
CA ALA A 216 10.21 -8.58 -1.71
C ALA A 216 11.38 -8.25 -0.77
N GLU A 217 11.52 -6.99 -0.40
CA GLU A 217 12.48 -6.59 0.63
C GLU A 217 12.00 -7.00 2.05
N PRO A 218 12.91 -7.13 3.03
CA PRO A 218 12.54 -7.44 4.40
C PRO A 218 11.67 -6.35 5.04
N TYR A 219 12.00 -5.07 4.81
CA TYR A 219 11.23 -3.94 5.34
C TYR A 219 9.78 -3.98 4.85
N ALA A 220 8.85 -3.72 5.77
CA ALA A 220 7.47 -3.48 5.41
C ALA A 220 6.73 -2.66 6.47
N LEU A 221 5.67 -1.98 6.04
CA LEU A 221 4.78 -1.21 6.89
C LEU A 221 3.33 -1.38 6.42
N TRP A 222 2.43 -1.53 7.38
CA TRP A 222 1.00 -1.34 7.26
C TRP A 222 0.54 -0.45 8.41
N ALA A 223 0.53 0.87 8.18
CA ALA A 223 0.01 1.82 9.15
C ALA A 223 -1.51 1.95 8.97
N ILE A 224 -2.24 1.90 10.07
CA ILE A 224 -3.71 1.87 10.12
C ILE A 224 -4.18 2.99 11.04
N GLU A 225 -5.00 3.89 10.51
CA GLU A 225 -5.44 5.07 11.25
C GLU A 225 -6.72 4.84 12.06
N GLY A 226 -6.80 5.44 13.25
CA GLY A 226 -8.09 5.70 13.91
C GLY A 226 -8.77 4.45 14.49
N MET A 227 -7.99 3.42 14.82
CA MET A 227 -8.48 2.19 15.45
C MET A 227 -7.91 2.01 16.86
N GLN A 228 -8.61 1.25 17.69
CA GLN A 228 -7.99 0.70 18.90
C GLN A 228 -7.08 -0.48 18.49
N ALA A 229 -6.02 -0.74 19.25
CA ALA A 229 -5.05 -1.78 18.90
C ALA A 229 -5.68 -3.17 18.66
N GLY A 230 -6.76 -3.50 19.39
CA GLY A 230 -7.49 -4.76 19.23
C GLY A 230 -8.40 -4.86 17.98
N ASP A 231 -8.63 -3.75 17.28
CA ASP A 231 -9.46 -3.71 16.07
C ASP A 231 -8.64 -3.88 14.78
N ALA A 232 -7.30 -3.94 14.88
CA ALA A 232 -6.45 -4.22 13.73
C ALA A 232 -6.81 -5.58 13.10
N PRO A 233 -6.55 -5.80 11.80
CA PRO A 233 -6.85 -7.06 11.13
C PRO A 233 -6.25 -8.28 11.85
N PHE A 234 -5.03 -8.15 12.38
CA PHE A 234 -4.30 -9.14 13.16
C PHE A 234 -3.03 -8.52 13.78
N GLU A 235 -2.39 -9.21 14.73
CA GLU A 235 -1.12 -8.76 15.30
C GLU A 235 0.07 -9.12 14.41
N HIS A 236 0.88 -8.14 14.02
CA HIS A 236 2.11 -8.35 13.27
C HIS A 236 3.09 -7.19 13.46
N LEU A 237 4.39 -7.45 13.47
CA LEU A 237 5.42 -6.42 13.71
C LEU A 237 5.43 -5.29 12.67
N ALA A 238 4.96 -5.57 11.46
CA ALA A 238 4.84 -4.56 10.40
C ALA A 238 3.48 -3.82 10.41
N VAL A 239 2.52 -4.23 11.26
CA VAL A 239 1.21 -3.58 11.39
C VAL A 239 1.26 -2.58 12.54
N VAL A 240 1.00 -1.31 12.24
CA VAL A 240 1.06 -0.21 13.20
C VAL A 240 -0.26 0.50 13.25
N VAL A 241 -0.93 0.48 14.40
CA VAL A 241 -2.11 1.31 14.64
C VAL A 241 -1.69 2.68 15.11
N THR A 242 -2.23 3.72 14.48
CA THR A 242 -1.81 5.10 14.70
C THR A 242 -3.01 6.05 14.77
N PRO A 243 -2.98 7.10 15.62
CA PRO A 243 -3.97 8.17 15.55
C PRO A 243 -3.73 9.14 14.38
N ASP A 244 -2.53 9.13 13.81
CA ASP A 244 -2.11 10.05 12.76
C ASP A 244 -1.38 9.26 11.67
N LEU A 245 -1.98 9.15 10.49
CA LEU A 245 -1.34 8.48 9.35
C LEU A 245 -0.35 9.40 8.62
N GLU A 246 -0.60 10.72 8.67
CA GLU A 246 0.17 11.72 7.96
C GLU A 246 1.64 11.67 8.38
N ARG A 247 1.95 11.41 9.65
CA ARG A 247 3.35 11.24 10.11
C ARG A 247 4.13 10.19 9.30
N TYR A 248 3.53 9.04 9.00
CA TYR A 248 4.19 7.99 8.21
C TYR A 248 4.27 8.35 6.73
N GLU A 249 3.24 9.02 6.21
CA GLU A 249 3.23 9.51 4.83
C GLU A 249 4.34 10.54 4.61
N ARG A 250 4.54 11.46 5.56
CA ARG A 250 5.60 12.47 5.53
C ARG A 250 6.99 11.85 5.57
N LEU A 251 7.23 10.90 6.48
CA LEU A 251 8.49 10.15 6.52
C LEU A 251 8.78 9.48 5.17
N LYS A 252 7.83 8.73 4.62
CA LYS A 252 7.98 8.07 3.32
C LYS A 252 8.19 9.07 2.18
N LEU A 253 7.41 10.14 2.13
CA LEU A 253 7.44 11.11 1.04
C LEU A 253 8.71 11.97 1.06
N HIS A 254 9.14 12.41 2.24
CA HIS A 254 10.20 13.41 2.39
C HIS A 254 11.56 12.82 2.82
N ILE A 255 11.65 11.51 3.05
CA ILE A 255 12.93 10.82 3.26
C ILE A 255 13.18 9.82 2.13
N LEU A 256 12.36 8.76 2.03
CA LEU A 256 12.56 7.72 1.01
C LEU A 256 12.37 8.28 -0.42
N ASN A 257 11.22 8.89 -0.69
CA ASN A 257 10.91 9.40 -2.03
C ASN A 257 11.74 10.63 -2.40
N LEU A 258 12.00 11.52 -1.43
CA LEU A 258 12.90 12.66 -1.61
C LEU A 258 14.33 12.20 -1.87
N GLY A 259 14.87 11.26 -1.09
CA GLY A 259 16.21 10.71 -1.29
C GLY A 259 16.42 10.12 -2.68
N HIS A 260 15.42 9.36 -3.18
CA HIS A 260 15.41 8.91 -4.57
C HIS A 260 15.47 10.07 -5.58
N THR A 261 14.71 11.15 -5.35
CA THR A 261 14.74 12.33 -6.22
C THR A 261 16.09 13.04 -6.17
N VAL A 262 16.71 13.15 -5.00
CA VAL A 262 18.05 13.75 -4.83
C VAL A 262 19.11 12.94 -5.58
N LEU A 263 19.10 11.61 -5.43
CA LEU A 263 20.03 10.73 -6.17
C LEU A 263 19.81 10.83 -7.68
N ALA A 264 18.54 10.88 -8.13
CA ALA A 264 18.22 11.04 -9.55
C ALA A 264 18.66 12.41 -10.12
N ASP A 265 18.51 13.51 -9.38
CA ASP A 265 19.00 14.82 -9.83
C ASP A 265 20.52 14.83 -10.00
N ARG A 266 21.24 14.28 -9.00
CA ARG A 266 22.70 14.14 -9.07
C ARG A 266 23.13 13.25 -10.24
N TRP A 267 22.42 12.15 -10.48
CA TRP A 267 22.66 11.28 -11.63
C TRP A 267 22.42 11.98 -12.98
N LEU A 268 21.41 12.84 -13.09
CA LEU A 268 21.17 13.65 -14.28
C LEU A 268 22.31 14.64 -14.58
N ALA A 269 23.20 14.93 -13.63
CA ALA A 269 24.37 15.80 -13.82
C ALA A 269 25.60 15.09 -14.43
N GLY A 270 25.48 13.82 -14.84
CA GLY A 270 26.55 13.09 -15.53
C GLY A 270 26.84 11.69 -14.99
N GLY A 271 25.87 11.05 -14.33
CA GLY A 271 25.98 9.68 -13.84
C GLY A 271 25.97 8.63 -14.95
N ALA A 272 26.53 7.45 -14.67
CA ALA A 272 26.55 6.34 -15.62
C ALA A 272 25.13 5.86 -15.98
N ALA A 273 24.86 5.61 -17.26
CA ALA A 273 23.50 5.33 -17.75
C ALA A 273 22.81 4.12 -17.07
N ALA A 274 23.57 3.11 -16.69
CA ALA A 274 23.07 1.89 -16.05
C ALA A 274 23.04 1.96 -14.50
N MET A 275 23.45 3.09 -13.91
CA MET A 275 23.61 3.23 -12.46
C MET A 275 22.29 2.97 -11.72
N THR A 276 22.40 2.15 -10.68
CA THR A 276 21.33 1.81 -9.75
C THR A 276 21.42 2.62 -8.46
N VAL A 277 20.33 2.64 -7.69
CA VAL A 277 20.30 3.26 -6.35
C VAL A 277 21.35 2.65 -5.43
N GLY A 278 21.51 1.33 -5.45
CA GLY A 278 22.52 0.64 -4.64
C GLY A 278 23.95 1.03 -5.00
N GLU A 279 24.25 1.13 -6.31
CA GLU A 279 25.56 1.62 -6.78
C GLU A 279 25.80 3.08 -6.41
N ALA A 280 24.78 3.95 -6.49
CA ALA A 280 24.91 5.33 -6.06
C ALA A 280 25.12 5.46 -4.54
N VAL A 281 24.46 4.63 -3.72
CA VAL A 281 24.71 4.64 -2.27
C VAL A 281 26.06 4.04 -1.90
N ALA A 282 26.62 3.17 -2.73
CA ALA A 282 27.97 2.65 -2.59
C ALA A 282 29.06 3.62 -3.07
N ASP A 283 28.73 4.56 -3.96
CA ASP A 283 29.63 5.60 -4.43
C ASP A 283 29.84 6.69 -3.35
N PRO A 284 31.10 6.96 -2.91
CA PRO A 284 31.36 7.91 -1.83
C PRO A 284 30.85 9.33 -2.09
N ALA A 285 30.86 9.79 -3.35
CA ALA A 285 30.45 11.15 -3.69
C ALA A 285 28.92 11.31 -3.68
N TYR A 286 28.19 10.30 -4.16
CA TYR A 286 26.73 10.27 -4.05
C TYR A 286 26.28 10.09 -2.60
N ARG A 287 26.93 9.19 -1.86
CA ARG A 287 26.63 8.94 -0.45
C ARG A 287 26.83 10.19 0.39
N ALA A 288 27.98 10.84 0.29
CA ALA A 288 28.27 12.06 1.05
C ALA A 288 27.26 13.18 0.74
N TYR A 289 26.85 13.33 -0.53
CA TYR A 289 25.85 14.33 -0.90
C TYR A 289 24.48 14.04 -0.30
N LEU A 290 24.02 12.78 -0.34
CA LEU A 290 22.74 12.38 0.25
C LEU A 290 22.75 12.53 1.78
N ASP A 291 23.83 12.12 2.44
CA ASP A 291 23.98 12.25 3.90
C ASP A 291 23.94 13.72 4.32
N LEU A 292 24.56 14.63 3.56
CA LEU A 292 24.48 16.07 3.82
C LEU A 292 23.05 16.61 3.68
N VAL A 293 22.31 16.19 2.65
CA VAL A 293 20.90 16.57 2.48
C VAL A 293 20.06 16.05 3.65
N PHE A 294 20.27 14.80 4.06
CA PHE A 294 19.52 14.20 5.16
C PHE A 294 19.84 14.87 6.50
N GLU A 295 21.11 14.97 6.90
CA GLU A 295 21.48 15.48 8.22
C GLU A 295 21.34 17.01 8.35
N GLN A 296 21.62 17.78 7.29
CA GLN A 296 21.64 19.25 7.38
C GLN A 296 20.33 19.92 6.95
N GLU A 297 19.48 19.25 6.18
CA GLU A 297 18.30 19.90 5.57
C GLU A 297 17.01 19.15 5.90
N VAL A 298 16.97 17.82 5.69
CA VAL A 298 15.76 17.03 5.94
C VAL A 298 15.50 16.85 7.44
N LEU A 299 16.52 16.43 8.19
CA LEU A 299 16.38 16.14 9.62
C LEU A 299 15.96 17.38 10.43
N PRO A 300 16.56 18.57 10.24
CA PRO A 300 16.09 19.79 10.92
C PRO A 300 14.64 20.16 10.58
N GLY A 301 14.18 19.89 9.34
CA GLY A 301 12.79 20.11 8.95
C GLY A 301 11.80 19.19 9.69
N PHE A 302 12.18 17.94 9.95
CA PHE A 302 11.40 17.05 10.82
C PHE A 302 11.51 17.42 12.30
N ALA A 303 12.68 17.88 12.75
CA ALA A 303 12.89 18.33 14.13
C ALA A 303 12.01 19.54 14.47
N ALA A 304 11.85 20.49 13.54
CA ALA A 304 10.92 21.62 13.67
C ALA A 304 9.44 21.19 13.83
N ARG A 305 9.14 19.91 13.58
CA ARG A 305 7.82 19.29 13.71
C ARG A 305 7.72 18.27 14.84
N GLY A 306 8.76 18.15 15.67
CA GLY A 306 8.80 17.20 16.77
C GLY A 306 8.92 15.74 16.31
N LEU A 307 9.42 15.49 15.10
CA LEU A 307 9.55 14.16 14.49
C LEU A 307 11.01 13.76 14.24
N GLU A 308 11.97 14.35 14.97
CA GLU A 308 13.41 14.11 14.74
C GLU A 308 13.79 12.64 14.92
N VAL A 309 13.29 11.99 15.99
CA VAL A 309 13.64 10.61 16.33
C VAL A 309 13.13 9.66 15.25
N GLU A 310 11.87 9.79 14.87
CA GLU A 310 11.23 9.00 13.82
C GLU A 310 11.91 9.22 12.47
N ALA A 311 12.29 10.45 12.15
CA ALA A 311 13.02 10.77 10.93
C ALA A 311 14.40 10.10 10.90
N ARG A 312 15.16 10.14 12.00
CA ARG A 312 16.47 9.51 12.09
C ARG A 312 16.39 8.00 11.94
N ASP A 313 15.41 7.37 12.61
CA ASP A 313 15.17 5.94 12.48
C ASP A 313 14.79 5.55 11.04
N TYR A 314 13.89 6.33 10.43
CA TYR A 314 13.44 6.09 9.07
C TYR A 314 14.52 6.38 8.00
N MET A 315 15.42 7.33 8.24
CA MET A 315 16.60 7.57 7.40
C MET A 315 17.55 6.36 7.42
N ARG A 316 17.84 5.80 8.60
CA ARG A 316 18.66 4.59 8.73
C ARG A 316 18.03 3.42 7.96
N THR A 317 16.72 3.19 8.15
CA THR A 317 15.98 2.18 7.39
C THR A 317 16.00 2.46 5.88
N THR A 318 15.84 3.72 5.46
CA THR A 318 15.90 4.11 4.05
C THR A 318 17.26 3.79 3.43
N MET A 319 18.36 4.05 4.14
CA MET A 319 19.70 3.74 3.65
C MET A 319 19.94 2.23 3.51
N GLU A 320 19.44 1.40 4.44
CA GLU A 320 19.48 -0.07 4.29
C GLU A 320 18.70 -0.53 3.05
N ARG A 321 17.52 0.06 2.81
CA ARG A 321 16.69 -0.27 1.64
C ARG A 321 17.35 0.15 0.33
N PHE A 322 17.98 1.32 0.29
CA PHE A 322 18.74 1.77 -0.88
C PHE A 322 19.96 0.90 -1.15
N ALA A 323 20.64 0.45 -0.10
CA ALA A 323 21.81 -0.44 -0.19
C ALA A 323 21.45 -1.92 -0.42
N ASN A 324 20.17 -2.27 -0.62
CA ASN A 324 19.75 -3.65 -0.82
C ASN A 324 20.39 -4.25 -2.09
N PRO A 325 21.28 -5.25 -1.97
CA PRO A 325 22.03 -5.79 -3.11
C PRO A 325 21.16 -6.61 -4.08
N PHE A 326 19.95 -6.98 -3.68
CA PHE A 326 19.00 -7.74 -4.51
C PHE A 326 18.07 -6.85 -5.33
N LEU A 327 18.14 -5.52 -5.17
CA LEU A 327 17.29 -4.57 -5.89
C LEU A 327 18.12 -3.74 -6.89
N LYS A 328 17.90 -4.00 -8.18
CA LYS A 328 18.53 -3.23 -9.28
C LYS A 328 17.66 -2.06 -9.73
N HIS A 329 17.31 -1.17 -8.81
CA HIS A 329 16.52 0.02 -9.13
C HIS A 329 17.36 1.04 -9.89
N ARG A 330 17.14 1.19 -11.20
CA ARG A 330 17.91 2.12 -12.03
C ARG A 330 17.51 3.56 -11.74
N LEU A 331 18.49 4.45 -11.64
CA LEU A 331 18.23 5.88 -11.46
C LEU A 331 17.51 6.49 -12.67
N ALA A 332 17.73 5.93 -13.87
CA ALA A 332 16.98 6.29 -15.07
C ALA A 332 15.47 6.09 -14.93
N ASP A 333 15.03 4.98 -14.33
CA ASP A 333 13.61 4.69 -14.11
C ASP A 333 13.02 5.66 -13.06
N ILE A 334 13.83 6.02 -12.04
CA ILE A 334 13.46 7.00 -11.01
C ILE A 334 13.41 8.43 -11.58
N ALA A 335 14.26 8.76 -12.55
CA ALA A 335 14.32 10.08 -13.19
C ALA A 335 13.13 10.35 -14.13
N GLN A 336 12.34 9.35 -14.50
CA GLN A 336 11.10 9.61 -15.26
C GLN A 336 10.19 10.59 -14.50
N ASN A 337 9.65 11.59 -15.20
CA ASN A 337 8.82 12.64 -14.59
C ASN A 337 9.52 13.40 -13.45
N HIS A 338 10.85 13.60 -13.56
CA HIS A 338 11.66 14.19 -12.49
C HIS A 338 11.15 15.56 -12.00
N SER A 339 10.78 16.47 -12.90
CA SER A 339 10.33 17.81 -12.53
C SER A 339 9.08 17.79 -11.64
N MET A 340 8.11 16.92 -11.94
CA MET A 340 6.93 16.71 -11.10
C MET A 340 7.30 16.10 -9.74
N LYS A 341 8.26 15.18 -9.71
CA LYS A 341 8.78 14.58 -8.47
C LYS A 341 9.52 15.61 -7.60
N VAL A 342 10.29 16.54 -8.18
CA VAL A 342 10.95 17.63 -7.46
C VAL A 342 9.91 18.52 -6.79
N VAL A 343 8.90 19.00 -7.53
CA VAL A 343 7.82 19.82 -6.96
C VAL A 343 7.14 19.12 -5.79
N ARG A 344 6.68 17.89 -6.00
CA ARG A 344 5.89 17.17 -4.99
C ARG A 344 6.70 16.77 -3.76
N ARG A 345 7.94 16.33 -3.94
CA ARG A 345 8.74 15.69 -2.87
C ARG A 345 9.67 16.67 -2.19
N ILE A 346 10.40 17.48 -2.97
CA ILE A 346 11.35 18.48 -2.46
C ILE A 346 10.63 19.79 -2.18
N GLY A 347 9.91 20.35 -3.16
CA GLY A 347 9.11 21.56 -2.96
C GLY A 347 8.10 21.38 -1.82
N GLY A 348 7.34 20.29 -1.85
CA GLY A 348 6.41 19.95 -0.77
C GLY A 348 7.09 19.75 0.60
N PHE A 349 8.34 19.29 0.66
CA PHE A 349 9.08 19.22 1.92
C PHE A 349 9.45 20.62 2.43
N ARG A 350 9.95 21.49 1.55
CA ARG A 350 10.34 22.87 1.89
C ARG A 350 9.15 23.65 2.46
N ASP A 351 8.01 23.60 1.78
CA ASP A 351 6.76 24.24 2.23
C ASP A 351 6.29 23.66 3.57
N TRP A 352 6.35 22.33 3.69
CA TRP A 352 5.99 21.64 4.92
C TRP A 352 6.92 22.03 6.06
N ALA A 353 8.23 22.00 5.94
CA ALA A 353 9.15 22.29 7.03
C ALA A 353 9.13 23.79 7.42
N THR A 354 9.05 24.71 6.46
CA THR A 354 9.05 26.17 6.74
C THR A 354 7.75 26.68 7.36
N SER A 355 6.61 26.06 7.04
CA SER A 355 5.32 26.38 7.68
C SER A 355 5.28 26.05 9.18
N ALA A 356 6.33 25.42 9.74
CA ALA A 356 6.49 25.22 11.19
C ALA A 356 6.90 26.49 11.96
N GLY A 357 7.11 27.63 11.27
CA GLY A 357 7.54 28.88 11.90
C GLY A 357 9.03 28.92 12.30
N HIS A 358 9.79 27.88 11.93
CA HIS A 358 11.23 27.80 12.15
C HIS A 358 11.94 27.91 10.80
N ALA A 359 12.93 28.78 10.70
CA ALA A 359 13.77 28.87 9.52
C ALA A 359 14.67 27.63 9.45
N VAL A 360 14.48 26.81 8.43
CA VAL A 360 15.33 25.67 8.12
C VAL A 360 16.04 25.96 6.80
N GLU A 361 17.36 26.05 6.85
CA GLU A 361 18.18 26.30 5.67
C GLU A 361 18.29 25.01 4.84
N MET A 362 17.94 25.08 3.55
CA MET A 362 17.88 23.90 2.67
C MET A 362 18.57 24.16 1.32
N ARG A 363 19.81 24.67 1.38
CA ARG A 363 20.55 25.14 0.20
C ARG A 363 20.56 24.13 -0.95
N ARG A 364 20.83 22.84 -0.67
CA ARG A 364 20.93 21.82 -1.73
C ARG A 364 19.57 21.51 -2.32
N LEU A 365 18.52 21.45 -1.49
CA LEU A 365 17.16 21.25 -1.98
C LEU A 365 16.64 22.46 -2.79
N ASP A 366 17.02 23.69 -2.40
CA ASP A 366 16.73 24.91 -3.13
C ASP A 366 17.36 24.87 -4.53
N GLU A 367 18.66 24.55 -4.62
CA GLU A 367 19.38 24.42 -5.88
C GLU A 367 18.76 23.35 -6.81
N ILE A 368 18.30 22.21 -6.28
CA ILE A 368 17.61 21.18 -7.07
C ILE A 368 16.31 21.74 -7.65
N CYS A 369 15.55 22.49 -6.84
CA CYS A 369 14.31 23.13 -7.29
C CYS A 369 14.57 24.14 -8.42
N GLU A 370 15.60 24.97 -8.27
CA GLU A 370 16.02 25.96 -9.28
C GLU A 370 16.46 25.30 -10.59
N ARG A 371 17.35 24.29 -10.51
CA ARG A 371 17.76 23.50 -11.69
C ARG A 371 16.56 22.84 -12.38
N SER A 372 15.65 22.24 -11.62
CA SER A 372 14.46 21.60 -12.19
C SER A 372 13.49 22.60 -12.84
N ALA A 373 13.44 23.85 -12.38
CA ALA A 373 12.64 24.89 -12.99
C ALA A 373 13.24 25.34 -14.33
N SER A 374 14.58 25.45 -14.41
CA SER A 374 15.29 25.84 -15.64
C SER A 374 15.24 24.84 -16.79
N ARG A 375 14.84 23.58 -16.52
CA ARG A 375 14.73 22.49 -17.51
C ARG A 375 13.32 22.35 -18.11
N ARG A 376 12.35 23.15 -17.68
CA ARG A 376 10.99 23.21 -18.27
C ARG A 376 10.96 24.24 -19.37
#